data_AF-A0AAE3GQT2-F1
#
_entry.id   AF-A0AAE3GQT2-F1
#
_cell.length_a   1.000
_cell.length_b   1.000
_cell.length_c   1.000
_cell.angle_alpha   90.00
_cell.angle_beta   90.00
_cell.angle_gamma   90.00
#
_symmetry.space_group_name_H-M   'P 1'
#
loop_
_entity.id
_entity.type
_entity.pdbx_description
1 polymer ?
#
loop_
_entity_poly.entity_id
_entity_poly.type
_entity_poly.pdbx_seq_one_letter_code
_entity_poly.pdbx_strand_id
1 'polypeptide(L)'
;MSWSLIESMSEFINSELLKALRPKEATPNLTLTVIPIDGNISFQLWTPNWTPKNRKFTPLEIELIRRDSQRVNRIISKLVWLMGAICIAEDDWNVGDCQPIYDWDTILEFVCREGRCVNPVVTRVHFIPQIIIPIYDKARKQEGIIPPQAWEISPSHWSVIFDDLIPFGNRYELKQAGEWVSVEIWTGKPMRREVRDGRFYVEYHDIYASCRLGRL
;
A
#
# COMPACT_ATOMS: atom_id res chain seq x y z
N MET A 1 12.23 -25.81 14.92
CA MET A 1 12.15 -25.70 13.44
C MET A 1 11.94 -24.25 13.04
N SER A 2 12.95 -23.36 13.16
CA SER A 2 12.76 -21.95 12.76
C SER A 2 14.01 -21.18 12.33
N TRP A 3 15.18 -21.80 12.22
CA TRP A 3 16.40 -21.11 11.79
C TRP A 3 16.48 -20.99 10.25
N SER A 4 16.04 -22.02 9.52
CA SER A 4 16.12 -22.08 8.05
C SER A 4 15.20 -21.07 7.33
N LEU A 5 14.04 -20.73 7.91
CA LEU A 5 13.13 -19.73 7.32
C LEU A 5 13.69 -18.30 7.45
N ILE A 6 14.35 -17.99 8.56
CA ILE A 6 14.97 -16.68 8.83
C ILE A 6 16.14 -16.45 7.88
N GLU A 7 16.96 -17.48 7.59
CA GLU A 7 18.03 -17.41 6.61
C GLU A 7 17.49 -17.12 5.20
N SER A 8 16.46 -17.84 4.74
CA SER A 8 15.91 -17.66 3.37
C SER A 8 15.31 -16.27 3.11
N MET A 9 14.70 -15.65 4.11
CA MET A 9 14.15 -14.30 3.98
C MET A 9 15.21 -13.21 4.16
N SER A 10 16.31 -13.49 4.86
CA SER A 10 17.46 -12.57 4.90
C SER A 10 18.19 -12.48 3.55
N GLU A 11 18.13 -13.55 2.74
CA GLU A 11 18.55 -13.54 1.33
C GLU A 11 17.61 -12.67 0.48
N PHE A 12 16.29 -12.75 0.75
CA PHE A 12 15.31 -11.96 0.03
C PHE A 12 15.35 -10.48 0.43
N ILE A 13 15.22 -10.11 1.70
CA ILE A 13 15.38 -8.74 2.21
C ILE A 13 16.42 -8.74 3.32
N ASN A 14 17.53 -8.04 3.10
CA ASN A 14 18.59 -7.92 4.11
C ASN A 14 18.01 -7.37 5.42
N SER A 15 18.27 -8.06 6.52
CA SER A 15 17.75 -7.75 7.86
C SER A 15 18.10 -6.34 8.34
N GLU A 16 19.23 -5.79 7.87
CA GLU A 16 19.63 -4.40 8.13
C GLU A 16 18.63 -3.38 7.59
N LEU A 17 17.91 -3.72 6.51
CA LEU A 17 16.89 -2.86 5.93
C LEU A 17 15.61 -2.84 6.77
N LEU A 18 15.37 -3.81 7.66
CA LEU A 18 14.09 -3.93 8.37
C LEU A 18 13.91 -2.89 9.48
N LYS A 19 14.99 -2.27 9.95
CA LYS A 19 14.94 -1.23 11.00
C LYS A 19 15.09 0.16 10.39
N ALA A 20 14.22 1.06 10.80
CA ALA A 20 14.29 2.46 10.41
C ALA A 20 15.38 3.18 11.20
N LEU A 21 15.94 4.23 10.59
CA LEU A 21 16.87 5.13 11.26
C LEU A 21 16.22 5.73 12.53
N ARG A 22 17.00 5.82 13.62
CA ARG A 22 16.54 6.37 14.90
C ARG A 22 17.06 7.79 15.08
N PRO A 23 16.17 8.80 15.15
CA PRO A 23 16.58 10.16 15.44
C PRO A 23 17.04 10.27 16.90
N LYS A 24 17.95 11.20 17.19
CA LYS A 24 18.38 11.54 18.56
C LYS A 24 17.40 12.48 19.26
N GLU A 25 16.63 13.23 18.47
CA GLU A 25 15.67 14.23 18.92
C GLU A 25 14.24 13.76 18.62
N ALA A 26 13.26 14.39 19.26
CA ALA A 26 11.86 14.04 19.10
C ALA A 26 11.33 14.42 17.70
N THR A 27 10.49 13.54 17.14
CA THR A 27 9.82 13.72 15.84
C THR A 27 8.30 13.69 16.03
N PRO A 28 7.70 14.75 16.60
CA PRO A 28 6.28 14.75 17.01
C PRO A 28 5.28 14.58 15.85
N ASN A 29 5.68 14.90 14.62
CA ASN A 29 4.82 14.77 13.44
C ASN A 29 5.03 13.45 12.69
N LEU A 30 5.93 12.59 13.16
CA LEU A 30 6.18 11.26 12.57
C LEU A 30 5.84 10.16 13.57
N THR A 31 5.16 9.13 13.09
CA THR A 31 4.94 7.89 13.85
C THR A 31 5.78 6.79 13.23
N LEU A 32 6.45 5.99 14.06
CA LEU A 32 7.11 4.80 13.55
C LEU A 32 6.10 3.65 13.46
N THR A 33 5.75 3.27 12.24
CA THR A 33 4.84 2.16 11.95
C THR A 33 5.63 0.88 11.68
N VAL A 34 5.11 -0.26 12.14
CA VAL A 34 5.65 -1.59 11.85
C VAL A 34 4.76 -2.25 10.81
N ILE A 35 5.33 -2.57 9.65
CA ILE A 35 4.62 -3.12 8.49
C ILE A 35 5.03 -4.58 8.32
N PRO A 36 4.11 -5.54 8.43
CA PRO A 36 4.42 -6.94 8.20
C PRO A 36 4.80 -7.18 6.75
N ILE A 37 5.75 -8.07 6.52
CA ILE A 37 6.12 -8.62 5.21
C ILE A 37 5.57 -10.04 5.11
N ASP A 38 5.66 -10.80 6.19
CA ASP A 38 5.03 -12.11 6.36
C ASP A 38 4.61 -12.32 7.83
N GLY A 39 4.30 -13.56 8.21
CA GLY A 39 3.87 -13.89 9.58
C GLY A 39 4.92 -13.70 10.67
N ASN A 40 6.20 -13.54 10.32
CA ASN A 40 7.34 -13.47 11.25
C ASN A 40 8.21 -12.22 11.07
N ILE A 41 8.14 -11.57 9.91
CA ILE A 41 9.04 -10.50 9.50
C ILE A 41 8.23 -9.24 9.23
N SER A 42 8.74 -8.13 9.74
CA SER A 42 8.18 -6.80 9.54
C SER A 42 9.29 -5.78 9.35
N PHE A 43 9.03 -4.72 8.57
CA PHE A 43 9.91 -3.56 8.48
C PHE A 43 9.31 -2.34 9.19
N GLN A 44 10.18 -1.42 9.58
CA GLN A 44 9.79 -0.16 10.21
C GLN A 44 9.73 0.96 9.16
N LEU A 45 8.74 1.84 9.28
CA LEU A 45 8.52 2.98 8.40
C LEU A 45 8.20 4.22 9.24
N TRP A 46 8.85 5.35 8.95
CA TRP A 46 8.43 6.64 9.50
C TRP A 46 7.27 7.19 8.69
N THR A 47 6.10 7.24 9.33
CA THR A 47 4.83 7.64 8.72
C THR A 47 4.47 9.06 9.15
N PRO A 48 4.24 9.99 8.21
CA PRO A 48 3.77 11.34 8.53
C PRO A 48 2.36 11.34 9.14
N ASN A 49 2.20 12.05 10.26
CA ASN A 49 0.90 12.26 10.91
C ASN A 49 0.19 13.47 10.28
N TRP A 50 -0.34 13.28 9.08
CA TRP A 50 -1.13 14.29 8.39
C TRP A 50 -2.40 14.60 9.17
N THR A 51 -2.53 15.84 9.66
CA THR A 51 -3.79 16.34 10.22
C THR A 51 -4.14 17.68 9.57
N PRO A 52 -5.42 18.12 9.60
CA PRO A 52 -5.79 19.44 9.11
C PRO A 52 -4.97 20.59 9.74
N LYS A 53 -4.41 20.38 10.94
CA LYS A 53 -3.58 21.34 11.68
C LYS A 53 -2.06 21.12 11.51
N ASN A 54 -1.61 19.89 11.25
CA ASN A 54 -0.20 19.53 11.07
C ASN A 54 0.12 19.32 9.59
N ARG A 55 0.47 20.42 8.93
CA ARG A 55 1.03 20.43 7.56
C ARG A 55 2.49 20.85 7.51
N LYS A 56 3.15 21.01 8.67
CA LYS A 56 4.53 21.49 8.76
C LYS A 56 5.37 20.49 9.52
N PHE A 57 6.40 20.00 8.86
CA PHE A 57 7.41 19.11 9.44
C PHE A 57 8.66 19.92 9.76
N THR A 58 9.37 19.53 10.80
CA THR A 58 10.66 20.10 11.13
C THR A 58 11.71 19.67 10.09
N PRO A 59 12.82 20.42 9.93
CA PRO A 59 13.90 20.02 9.03
C PRO A 59 14.46 18.63 9.36
N LEU A 60 14.50 18.25 10.64
CA LEU A 60 14.92 16.93 11.08
C LEU A 60 14.00 15.83 10.56
N GLU A 61 12.68 16.01 10.66
CA GLU A 61 11.68 15.03 10.21
C GLU A 61 11.73 14.84 8.70
N ILE A 62 11.87 15.93 7.95
CA ILE A 62 12.05 15.90 6.49
C ILE A 62 13.33 15.15 6.13
N GLU A 63 14.45 15.45 6.79
CA GLU A 63 15.72 14.77 6.53
C GLU A 63 15.66 13.28 6.88
N LEU A 64 14.93 12.92 7.93
CA LEU A 64 14.70 11.54 8.32
C LEU A 64 13.97 10.77 7.22
N ILE A 65 12.86 11.30 6.70
CA ILE A 65 12.13 10.71 5.56
C ILE A 65 13.03 10.61 4.33
N ARG A 66 13.75 11.69 4.00
CA ARG A 66 14.61 11.75 2.81
C ARG A 66 15.70 10.67 2.86
N ARG A 67 16.39 10.53 3.99
CA ARG A 67 17.45 9.52 4.15
C ARG A 67 16.92 8.10 4.16
N ASP A 68 15.76 7.89 4.78
CA ASP A 68 15.17 6.56 4.94
C ASP A 68 14.47 6.08 3.65
N SER A 69 14.11 6.99 2.74
CA SER A 69 13.43 6.69 1.48
C SER A 69 14.13 5.62 0.64
N GLN A 70 15.47 5.64 0.56
CA GLN A 70 16.22 4.66 -0.22
C GLN A 70 16.09 3.24 0.36
N ARG A 71 16.07 3.12 1.70
CA ARG A 71 15.87 1.83 2.38
C ARG A 71 14.46 1.30 2.11
N VAL A 72 13.45 2.17 2.22
CA VAL A 72 12.05 1.81 1.97
C VAL A 72 11.85 1.39 0.51
N ASN A 73 12.36 2.17 -0.47
CA ASN A 73 12.28 1.82 -1.88
C ASN A 73 12.91 0.45 -2.19
N ARG A 74 14.04 0.10 -1.55
CA ARG A 74 14.66 -1.23 -1.70
C ARG A 74 13.79 -2.37 -1.16
N ILE A 75 13.06 -2.14 -0.07
CA ILE A 75 12.12 -3.14 0.47
C ILE A 75 10.94 -3.30 -0.48
N ILE A 76 10.28 -2.19 -0.83
CA ILE A 76 9.06 -2.22 -1.63
C ILE A 76 9.33 -2.72 -3.05
N SER A 77 10.43 -2.30 -3.69
CA SER A 77 10.82 -2.80 -5.02
C SER A 77 11.02 -4.31 -5.05
N LYS A 78 11.52 -4.93 -3.97
CA LYS A 78 11.61 -6.39 -3.88
C LYS A 78 10.24 -7.05 -3.78
N LEU A 79 9.33 -6.48 -2.98
CA LEU A 79 7.96 -6.98 -2.89
C LEU A 79 7.25 -6.89 -4.24
N VAL A 80 7.41 -5.77 -4.94
CA VAL A 80 6.90 -5.55 -6.30
C VAL A 80 7.51 -6.55 -7.28
N TRP A 81 8.83 -6.75 -7.26
CA TRP A 81 9.50 -7.70 -8.14
C TRP A 81 8.98 -9.13 -7.96
N LEU A 82 8.68 -9.52 -6.72
CA LEU A 82 8.21 -10.87 -6.41
C LEU A 82 6.72 -11.06 -6.74
N MET A 83 5.86 -10.13 -6.35
CA MET A 83 4.40 -10.29 -6.37
C MET A 83 3.70 -9.51 -7.48
N GLY A 84 4.39 -8.51 -8.02
CA GLY A 84 3.79 -7.49 -8.87
C GLY A 84 2.93 -6.50 -8.06
N ALA A 85 2.66 -5.35 -8.66
CA ALA A 85 1.75 -4.37 -8.10
C ALA A 85 0.70 -3.94 -9.12
N ILE A 86 -0.46 -3.56 -8.62
CA ILE A 86 -1.55 -2.95 -9.38
C ILE A 86 -1.59 -1.46 -9.02
N CYS A 87 -1.46 -0.63 -10.03
CA CYS A 87 -1.50 0.81 -9.94
C CYS A 87 -2.94 1.30 -10.14
N ILE A 88 -3.49 2.03 -9.18
CA ILE A 88 -4.90 2.45 -9.16
C ILE A 88 -4.96 3.97 -9.11
N ALA A 89 -5.52 4.56 -10.16
CA ALA A 89 -5.84 5.99 -10.20
C ALA A 89 -7.23 6.25 -9.59
N GLU A 90 -7.48 7.48 -9.15
CA GLU A 90 -8.72 7.87 -8.47
C GLU A 90 -9.99 7.63 -9.32
N ASP A 91 -9.87 7.75 -10.64
CA ASP A 91 -10.98 7.65 -11.59
C ASP A 91 -11.12 6.28 -12.29
N ASP A 92 -10.20 5.33 -12.06
CA ASP A 92 -10.16 4.07 -12.81
C ASP A 92 -10.90 2.93 -12.13
N TRP A 93 -12.23 2.97 -12.20
CA TRP A 93 -13.12 2.00 -11.54
C TRP A 93 -13.05 0.56 -12.10
N ASN A 94 -12.28 0.29 -13.15
CA ASN A 94 -12.25 -1.00 -13.87
C ASN A 94 -10.88 -1.69 -13.74
N VAL A 95 -10.52 -2.10 -12.52
CA VAL A 95 -9.25 -2.80 -12.25
C VAL A 95 -9.22 -4.28 -12.68
N GLY A 96 -10.35 -4.79 -13.22
CA GLY A 96 -10.60 -6.19 -13.57
C GLY A 96 -9.59 -6.82 -14.53
N ASP A 97 -8.93 -6.00 -15.36
CA ASP A 97 -8.02 -6.43 -16.42
C ASP A 97 -6.57 -5.96 -16.23
N CYS A 98 -6.24 -5.34 -15.09
CA CYS A 98 -4.90 -4.80 -14.85
C CYS A 98 -3.87 -5.94 -14.72
N GLN A 99 -2.86 -5.91 -15.57
CA GLN A 99 -1.70 -6.79 -15.43
C GLN A 99 -0.77 -6.25 -14.33
N PRO A 100 -0.26 -7.13 -13.44
CA PRO A 100 0.71 -6.72 -12.43
C PRO A 100 1.98 -6.13 -13.05
N ILE A 101 2.43 -5.00 -12.51
CA ILE A 101 3.69 -4.35 -12.83
C ILE A 101 4.76 -4.87 -11.86
N TYR A 102 5.86 -5.42 -12.39
CA TYR A 102 6.95 -6.01 -11.59
C TYR A 102 8.19 -5.12 -11.49
N ASP A 103 8.19 -3.98 -12.18
CA ASP A 103 9.29 -3.03 -12.17
C ASP A 103 8.93 -1.80 -11.32
N TRP A 104 9.80 -1.47 -10.36
CA TRP A 104 9.54 -0.37 -9.42
C TRP A 104 9.65 1.00 -10.08
N ASP A 105 10.55 1.17 -11.04
CA ASP A 105 10.73 2.45 -11.73
C ASP A 105 9.48 2.79 -12.56
N THR A 106 8.89 1.79 -13.22
CA THR A 106 7.59 1.92 -13.90
C THR A 106 6.47 2.36 -12.95
N ILE A 107 6.46 1.88 -11.70
CA ILE A 107 5.49 2.31 -10.68
C ILE A 107 5.73 3.76 -10.28
N LEU A 108 6.99 4.16 -10.07
CA LEU A 108 7.32 5.55 -9.75
C LEU A 108 6.91 6.50 -10.88
N GLU A 109 7.09 6.12 -12.14
CA GLU A 109 6.62 6.87 -13.30
C GLU A 109 5.10 7.06 -13.27
N PHE A 110 4.35 6.00 -12.96
CA PHE A 110 2.90 6.08 -12.78
C PHE A 110 2.52 7.05 -11.66
N VAL A 111 3.17 6.97 -10.50
CA VAL A 111 2.89 7.87 -9.36
C VAL A 111 3.22 9.32 -9.70
N CYS A 112 4.33 9.57 -10.41
CA CYS A 112 4.67 10.90 -10.90
C CYS A 112 3.60 11.46 -11.84
N ARG A 113 3.10 10.62 -12.77
CA ARG A 113 2.13 11.02 -13.79
C ARG A 113 0.74 11.25 -13.21
N GLU A 114 0.17 10.24 -12.53
CA GLU A 114 -1.21 10.28 -12.04
C GLU A 114 -1.31 11.03 -10.70
N GLY A 115 -0.35 10.83 -9.80
CA GLY A 115 -0.34 11.45 -8.47
C GLY A 115 0.23 12.87 -8.47
N ARG A 116 0.61 13.37 -9.65
CA ARG A 116 1.22 14.69 -9.89
C ARG A 116 2.38 14.98 -8.94
N CYS A 117 3.13 13.94 -8.58
CA CYS A 117 4.28 14.02 -7.70
C CYS A 117 5.54 14.32 -8.53
N VAL A 118 6.38 15.23 -8.07
CA VAL A 118 7.67 15.51 -8.71
C VAL A 118 8.76 14.57 -8.18
N ASN A 119 8.72 14.28 -6.88
CA ASN A 119 9.68 13.43 -6.20
C ASN A 119 8.93 12.54 -5.18
N PRO A 120 8.28 11.48 -5.67
CA PRO A 120 7.44 10.63 -4.83
C PRO A 120 8.28 9.89 -3.78
N VAL A 121 7.78 9.91 -2.54
CA VAL A 121 8.36 9.17 -1.42
C VAL A 121 7.29 8.29 -0.79
N VAL A 122 7.62 7.02 -0.53
CA VAL A 122 6.72 6.12 0.21
C VAL A 122 6.64 6.60 1.65
N THR A 123 5.47 7.06 2.06
CA THR A 123 5.24 7.60 3.41
C THR A 123 4.27 6.79 4.23
N ARG A 124 3.46 5.97 3.58
CA ARG A 124 2.49 5.09 4.23
C ARG A 124 2.45 3.77 3.50
N VAL A 125 2.40 2.70 4.28
CA VAL A 125 2.09 1.36 3.79
C VAL A 125 1.06 0.78 4.74
N HIS A 126 -0.04 0.28 4.20
CA HIS A 126 -1.06 -0.42 4.97
C HIS A 126 -1.06 -1.88 4.57
N PHE A 127 -0.89 -2.78 5.54
CA PHE A 127 -1.11 -4.20 5.30
C PHE A 127 -2.57 -4.53 5.58
N ILE A 128 -3.24 -5.08 4.58
CA ILE A 128 -4.61 -5.56 4.66
C ILE A 128 -4.55 -7.08 4.68
N PRO A 129 -4.98 -7.74 5.78
CA PRO A 129 -5.03 -9.20 5.82
C PRO A 129 -6.12 -9.74 4.88
N GLN A 130 -6.07 -11.04 4.59
CA GLN A 130 -7.13 -11.70 3.83
C GLN A 130 -8.52 -11.45 4.46
N ILE A 131 -9.49 -11.08 3.64
CA ILE A 131 -10.88 -10.83 4.05
C ILE A 131 -11.86 -11.56 3.14
N ILE A 132 -13.03 -11.90 3.70
CA ILE A 132 -14.17 -12.46 2.98
C ILE A 132 -15.24 -11.38 2.91
N ILE A 133 -15.66 -11.02 1.71
CA ILE A 133 -16.51 -9.85 1.44
C ILE A 133 -17.81 -10.32 0.76
N PRO A 134 -18.98 -9.99 1.34
CA PRO A 134 -20.25 -10.21 0.66
C PRO A 134 -20.47 -9.14 -0.43
N ILE A 135 -20.81 -9.58 -1.65
CA ILE A 135 -21.13 -8.71 -2.79
C ILE A 135 -22.65 -8.69 -2.99
N TYR A 136 -23.24 -7.52 -2.84
CA TYR A 136 -24.68 -7.29 -3.01
C TYR A 136 -24.98 -6.56 -4.33
N ASP A 137 -26.12 -6.89 -4.92
CA ASP A 137 -26.67 -6.21 -6.09
C ASP A 137 -27.14 -4.79 -5.70
N LYS A 138 -26.46 -3.76 -6.21
CA LYS A 138 -26.80 -2.35 -5.94
C LYS A 138 -28.17 -1.95 -6.50
N ALA A 139 -28.71 -2.68 -7.48
CA ALA A 139 -29.99 -2.37 -8.13
C ALA A 139 -31.21 -2.94 -7.40
N ARG A 140 -31.02 -3.82 -6.42
CA ARG A 140 -32.13 -4.36 -5.63
C ARG A 140 -32.52 -3.39 -4.51
N LYS A 141 -33.75 -2.84 -4.58
CA LYS A 141 -34.38 -2.16 -3.43
C LYS A 141 -34.38 -3.12 -2.24
N GLN A 142 -33.72 -2.71 -1.17
CA GLN A 142 -33.50 -3.53 0.02
C GLN A 142 -34.77 -3.61 0.87
N GLU A 143 -35.50 -4.71 0.79
CA GLU A 143 -36.48 -5.11 1.80
C GLU A 143 -36.10 -6.51 2.34
N GLY A 144 -35.80 -6.60 3.63
CA GLY A 144 -35.46 -7.87 4.32
C GLY A 144 -33.98 -8.28 4.29
N ILE A 145 -33.68 -9.45 4.89
CA ILE A 145 -32.35 -10.07 4.89
C ILE A 145 -32.20 -10.85 3.57
N ILE A 146 -31.55 -10.25 2.59
CA ILE A 146 -31.27 -10.90 1.29
C ILE A 146 -29.85 -11.51 1.35
N PRO A 147 -29.65 -12.78 0.97
CA PRO A 147 -28.32 -13.35 0.85
C PRO A 147 -27.50 -12.60 -0.22
N PRO A 148 -26.18 -12.47 -0.05
CA PRO A 148 -25.34 -11.80 -1.05
C PRO A 148 -25.43 -12.52 -2.40
N GLN A 149 -25.25 -11.75 -3.48
CA GLN A 149 -25.24 -12.31 -4.83
C GLN A 149 -23.96 -13.12 -5.07
N ALA A 150 -22.84 -12.66 -4.52
CA ALA A 150 -21.57 -13.34 -4.59
C ALA A 150 -20.79 -13.17 -3.29
N TRP A 151 -19.82 -14.05 -3.08
CA TRP A 151 -18.80 -13.89 -2.07
C TRP A 151 -17.46 -13.70 -2.74
N GLU A 152 -16.66 -12.79 -2.21
CA GLU A 152 -15.28 -12.57 -2.64
C GLU A 152 -14.32 -12.89 -1.50
N ILE A 153 -13.23 -13.58 -1.83
CA ILE A 153 -12.07 -13.75 -0.95
C ILE A 153 -10.98 -12.85 -1.52
N SER A 154 -10.69 -11.78 -0.80
CA SER A 154 -9.64 -10.83 -1.13
C SER A 154 -8.36 -11.28 -0.41
N PRO A 155 -7.28 -11.64 -1.13
CA PRO A 155 -6.04 -12.05 -0.49
C PRO A 155 -5.39 -10.90 0.27
N SER A 156 -4.43 -11.24 1.13
CA SER A 156 -3.63 -10.23 1.82
C SER A 156 -2.91 -9.34 0.79
N HIS A 157 -2.78 -8.05 1.10
CA HIS A 157 -2.12 -7.10 0.22
C HIS A 157 -1.53 -5.93 1.00
N TRP A 158 -0.64 -5.18 0.34
CA TRP A 158 -0.10 -3.92 0.82
C TRP A 158 -0.59 -2.78 -0.05
N SER A 159 -1.19 -1.78 0.58
CA SER A 159 -1.51 -0.50 -0.03
C SER A 159 -0.38 0.49 0.25
N VAL A 160 0.35 0.87 -0.79
CA VAL A 160 1.49 1.78 -0.74
C VAL A 160 1.05 3.16 -1.19
N ILE A 161 1.23 4.14 -0.32
CA ILE A 161 0.83 5.53 -0.54
C ILE A 161 2.07 6.42 -0.53
N PHE A 162 2.09 7.35 -1.46
CA PHE A 162 3.17 8.29 -1.68
C PHE A 162 2.77 9.69 -1.26
N ASP A 163 3.75 10.47 -0.82
CA ASP A 163 3.67 11.93 -0.72
C ASP A 163 4.82 12.52 -1.55
N ASP A 164 4.83 13.83 -1.79
CA ASP A 164 5.81 14.49 -2.64
C ASP A 164 6.84 15.24 -1.79
N LEU A 165 8.13 14.91 -1.96
CA LEU A 165 9.23 15.58 -1.26
C LEU A 165 9.86 16.65 -2.15
N ILE A 166 9.34 17.88 -2.06
CA ILE A 166 9.64 18.96 -2.99
C ILE A 166 10.80 19.83 -2.47
N PRO A 167 11.80 20.15 -3.30
CA PRO A 167 12.82 21.12 -2.94
C PRO A 167 12.24 22.54 -2.85
N PHE A 168 12.54 23.25 -1.77
CA PHE A 168 12.14 24.64 -1.52
C PHE A 168 13.33 25.46 -1.01
N GLY A 169 13.93 26.25 -1.91
CA GLY A 169 15.19 26.96 -1.63
C GLY A 169 16.31 25.98 -1.29
N ASN A 170 16.93 26.15 -0.12
CA ASN A 170 18.00 25.26 0.39
C ASN A 170 17.47 24.11 1.26
N ARG A 171 16.15 23.84 1.23
CA ARG A 171 15.47 22.86 2.09
C ARG A 171 14.54 21.98 1.27
N TYR A 172 13.93 21.01 1.92
CA TYR A 172 12.84 20.21 1.37
C TYR A 172 11.57 20.42 2.18
N GLU A 173 10.43 20.31 1.53
CA GLU A 173 9.11 20.27 2.13
C GLU A 173 8.42 18.98 1.72
N LEU A 174 7.75 18.32 2.66
CA LEU A 174 6.86 17.22 2.35
C LEU A 174 5.48 17.82 2.05
N LYS A 175 4.96 17.57 0.86
CA LYS A 175 3.59 17.87 0.50
C LYS A 175 2.81 16.58 0.40
N GLN A 176 1.64 16.57 1.00
CA GLN A 176 0.71 15.48 0.79
C GLN A 176 0.38 15.44 -0.70
N ALA A 177 0.53 14.28 -1.33
CA ALA A 177 0.12 14.12 -2.72
C ALA A 177 -1.38 14.47 -2.84
N GLY A 178 -1.73 15.23 -3.88
CA GLY A 178 -3.13 15.48 -4.23
C GLY A 178 -3.64 14.36 -5.13
N GLU A 179 -4.96 14.11 -5.12
CA GLU A 179 -5.63 12.97 -5.79
C GLU A 179 -5.07 11.59 -5.35
N TRP A 180 -5.95 10.66 -5.00
CA TRP A 180 -5.52 9.41 -4.35
C TRP A 180 -5.02 8.40 -5.39
N VAL A 181 -3.71 8.34 -5.57
CA VAL A 181 -3.06 7.23 -6.28
C VAL A 181 -2.63 6.16 -5.29
N SER A 182 -3.10 4.94 -5.50
CA SER A 182 -2.71 3.78 -4.68
C SER A 182 -1.92 2.78 -5.50
N VAL A 183 -0.92 2.16 -4.87
CA VAL A 183 -0.19 1.03 -5.43
C VAL A 183 -0.43 -0.18 -4.54
N GLU A 184 -1.10 -1.18 -5.07
CA GLU A 184 -1.51 -2.37 -4.33
C GLU A 184 -0.64 -3.57 -4.70
N ILE A 185 0.07 -4.13 -3.73
CA ILE A 185 0.91 -5.33 -3.91
C ILE A 185 0.14 -6.52 -3.35
N TRP A 186 -0.31 -7.43 -4.20
CA TRP A 186 -1.21 -8.52 -3.82
C TRP A 186 -0.46 -9.85 -3.66
N THR A 187 -0.76 -10.62 -2.62
CA THR A 187 -0.19 -11.97 -2.46
C THR A 187 -0.83 -13.02 -3.39
N GLY A 188 -1.90 -12.64 -4.10
CA GLY A 188 -2.61 -13.51 -5.02
C GLY A 188 -3.75 -12.77 -5.73
N LYS A 189 -4.53 -13.50 -6.52
CA LYS A 189 -5.72 -12.96 -7.19
C LYS A 189 -6.96 -13.10 -6.29
N PRO A 190 -7.83 -12.08 -6.20
CA PRO A 190 -9.15 -12.22 -5.62
C PRO A 190 -9.92 -13.42 -6.21
N MET A 191 -10.67 -14.09 -5.36
CA MET A 191 -11.51 -15.22 -5.75
C MET A 191 -12.97 -14.86 -5.52
N ARG A 192 -13.80 -14.99 -6.56
CA ARG A 192 -15.23 -14.70 -6.48
C ARG A 192 -16.05 -15.94 -6.74
N ARG A 193 -17.10 -16.14 -5.93
CA ARG A 193 -18.09 -17.19 -6.08
C ARG A 193 -19.49 -16.61 -6.15
N GLU A 194 -20.13 -16.75 -7.31
CA GLU A 194 -21.53 -16.38 -7.50
C GLU A 194 -22.44 -17.38 -6.78
N VAL A 195 -23.39 -16.88 -5.99
CA VAL A 195 -24.28 -17.70 -5.16
C VAL A 195 -25.39 -18.35 -6.00
N ARG A 196 -25.84 -17.70 -7.09
CA ARG A 196 -27.00 -18.17 -7.87
C ARG A 196 -26.71 -19.39 -8.73
N ASP A 197 -25.55 -19.43 -9.37
CA ASP A 197 -25.18 -20.48 -10.33
C ASP A 197 -23.92 -21.24 -9.91
N GLY A 198 -23.32 -20.88 -8.78
CA GLY A 198 -22.14 -21.53 -8.24
C GLY A 198 -20.85 -21.27 -9.03
N ARG A 199 -20.87 -20.36 -10.02
CA ARG A 199 -19.69 -20.05 -10.84
C ARG A 199 -18.57 -19.45 -10.00
N PHE A 200 -17.35 -19.81 -10.36
CA PHE A 200 -16.12 -19.44 -9.66
C PHE A 200 -15.17 -18.71 -10.61
N TYR A 201 -14.63 -17.59 -10.17
CA TYR A 201 -13.72 -16.74 -10.93
C TYR A 201 -12.48 -16.41 -10.10
N VAL A 202 -11.32 -16.36 -10.74
CA VAL A 202 -10.03 -15.96 -10.12
C VAL A 202 -9.40 -14.88 -10.99
N GLU A 203 -9.78 -13.64 -10.74
CA GLU A 203 -9.30 -12.48 -11.50
C GLU A 203 -9.21 -11.28 -10.53
N TYR A 204 -8.55 -10.19 -10.94
CA TYR A 204 -8.49 -8.96 -10.14
C TYR A 204 -9.82 -8.20 -10.18
N HIS A 205 -10.93 -8.89 -9.95
CA HIS A 205 -12.23 -8.26 -9.83
C HIS A 205 -12.26 -7.37 -8.58
N ASP A 206 -12.80 -6.16 -8.74
CA ASP A 206 -13.26 -5.29 -7.66
C ASP A 206 -12.27 -5.11 -6.49
N ILE A 207 -11.01 -4.75 -6.80
CA ILE A 207 -9.97 -4.33 -5.82
C ILE A 207 -10.49 -3.29 -4.79
N TYR A 208 -11.60 -2.61 -5.11
CA TYR A 208 -12.31 -1.66 -4.25
C TYR A 208 -12.99 -2.23 -3.00
N ALA A 209 -13.24 -3.52 -2.91
CA ALA A 209 -14.00 -4.07 -1.78
C ALA A 209 -13.23 -3.96 -0.45
N SER A 210 -11.89 -4.09 -0.48
CA SER A 210 -11.01 -3.86 0.68
C SER A 210 -10.83 -2.36 0.98
N CYS A 211 -10.70 -1.50 -0.03
CA CYS A 211 -10.54 -0.05 0.14
C CYS A 211 -11.79 0.64 0.75
N ARG A 212 -12.99 0.06 0.57
CA ARG A 212 -14.23 0.61 1.16
C ARG A 212 -14.36 0.40 2.67
N LEU A 213 -13.70 -0.62 3.24
CA LEU A 213 -13.73 -0.86 4.69
C LEU A 213 -12.94 0.21 5.47
N GLY A 214 -11.98 0.89 4.84
CA GLY A 214 -11.26 2.03 5.42
C GLY A 214 -12.03 3.36 5.39
N ARG A 215 -13.26 3.38 4.85
CA ARG A 215 -14.15 4.56 4.84
C ARG A 215 -15.32 4.45 5.84
N LEU A 216 -15.33 3.43 6.70
CA LEU A 216 -16.27 3.31 7.83
C LEU A 216 -15.61 3.76 9.14
#